data_AF-A0A8T1ETR7-F1
#
_entry.id   AF-A0A8T1ETR7-F1
#
_cell.length_a   1.000
_cell.length_b   1.000
_cell.length_c   1.000
_cell.angle_alpha   90.00
_cell.angle_beta   90.00
_cell.angle_gamma   90.00
#
_symmetry.space_group_name_H-M   'P 1'
#
loop_
_entity.id
_entity.type
_entity.pdbx_description
1 polymer ?
#
loop_
_entity_poly.entity_id
_entity_poly.type
_entity_poly.pdbx_seq_one_letter_code
_entity_poly.pdbx_strand_id
1 'polypeptide(L)'
;MDRWHASYQLLLKQADDLDHLCPSDPEWYLPDEERPSLFSCLIHGLGTGRDVFIADLTDYMATLEDLEGLVDGTYLDNIRHGEADPGELELYASSKLHNWNIEVRTVNADCKVVSTFIYSVEEPDKVVQLACSGSFFAVKVDGYLL
;
A
#
# COMPACT_ATOMS: atom_id res chain seq x y z
N MET A 1 -38.02 3.60 1.62
CA MET A 1 -36.75 2.84 1.55
C MET A 1 -35.94 3.29 0.33
N ASP A 2 -36.20 4.50 -0.18
CA ASP A 2 -35.90 4.87 -1.57
C ASP A 2 -34.75 5.88 -1.69
N ARG A 3 -34.45 6.61 -0.60
CA ARG A 3 -33.38 7.61 -0.59
C ARG A 3 -31.99 6.97 -0.63
N TRP A 4 -31.80 5.87 0.11
CA TRP A 4 -30.55 5.10 0.10
C TRP A 4 -30.34 4.38 -1.24
N HIS A 5 -31.40 3.80 -1.79
CA HIS A 5 -31.37 3.13 -3.09
C HIS A 5 -31.07 4.12 -4.24
N ALA A 6 -31.64 5.32 -4.20
CA ALA A 6 -31.34 6.40 -5.15
C ALA A 6 -29.90 6.91 -5.01
N SER A 7 -29.39 7.06 -3.79
CA SER A 7 -27.98 7.40 -3.54
C SER A 7 -27.02 6.34 -4.07
N TYR A 8 -27.37 5.05 -3.91
CA TYR A 8 -26.57 3.94 -4.42
C TYR A 8 -26.53 3.89 -5.95
N GLN A 9 -27.68 4.14 -6.61
CA GLN A 9 -27.77 4.24 -8.08
C GLN A 9 -26.99 5.44 -8.65
N LEU A 10 -26.90 6.54 -7.91
CA LEU A 10 -26.08 7.70 -8.27
C LEU A 10 -24.57 7.40 -8.16
N LEU A 11 -24.14 6.66 -7.13
CA LEU A 11 -22.76 6.19 -7.00
C LEU A 11 -22.37 5.23 -8.14
N LEU A 12 -23.28 4.33 -8.53
CA LEU A 12 -23.06 3.44 -9.67
C LEU A 12 -22.97 4.19 -11.00
N LYS A 13 -23.72 5.29 -11.18
CA LYS A 13 -23.61 6.17 -12.36
C LYS A 13 -22.34 7.03 -12.37
N GLN A 14 -21.79 7.37 -11.21
CA GLN A 14 -20.51 8.08 -11.10
C GLN A 14 -19.29 7.21 -11.44
N ALA A 15 -19.46 5.88 -11.54
CA ALA A 15 -18.37 4.97 -11.89
C ALA A 15 -17.74 5.27 -13.27
N ASP A 16 -18.49 5.83 -14.21
CA ASP A 16 -17.97 6.20 -15.54
C ASP A 16 -16.93 7.34 -15.46
N ASP A 17 -17.07 8.26 -14.50
CA ASP A 17 -16.17 9.41 -14.29
C ASP A 17 -14.97 9.11 -13.38
N LEU A 18 -14.83 7.87 -12.88
CA LEU A 18 -13.68 7.49 -12.07
C LEU A 18 -12.40 7.48 -12.90
N ASP A 19 -11.32 7.99 -12.29
CA ASP A 19 -9.98 7.95 -12.86
C ASP A 19 -9.61 6.52 -13.24
N HIS A 20 -8.96 6.36 -14.39
CA HIS A 20 -8.53 5.07 -14.89
C HIS A 20 -7.03 4.89 -14.64
N LEU A 21 -6.66 3.76 -14.03
CA LEU A 21 -5.30 3.41 -13.69
C LEU A 21 -5.09 1.91 -13.93
N CYS A 22 -4.46 1.55 -15.04
CA CYS A 22 -3.94 0.21 -15.29
C CYS A 22 -2.40 0.24 -15.17
N PRO A 23 -1.82 -0.15 -14.03
CA PRO A 23 -0.38 -0.29 -13.87
C PRO A 23 0.20 -1.20 -14.96
N SER A 24 1.22 -0.73 -15.66
CA SER A 24 1.95 -1.52 -16.65
C SER A 24 3.40 -1.07 -16.75
N ASP A 25 4.28 -2.02 -17.09
CA ASP A 25 5.68 -1.73 -17.36
C ASP A 25 5.82 -0.77 -18.57
N PRO A 26 6.85 0.10 -18.60
CA PRO A 26 7.93 0.24 -17.62
C PRO A 26 7.64 1.28 -16.52
N GLU A 27 6.46 1.92 -16.55
CA GLU A 27 6.13 3.02 -15.64
C GLU A 27 5.80 2.53 -14.22
N TRP A 28 5.45 1.26 -14.09
CA TRP A 28 5.13 0.59 -12.83
C TRP A 28 5.99 -0.65 -12.67
N TYR A 29 6.49 -0.87 -11.46
CA TYR A 29 7.04 -2.16 -11.07
C TYR A 29 5.89 -3.08 -10.65
N LEU A 30 5.80 -4.23 -11.32
CA LEU A 30 4.83 -5.28 -11.05
C LEU A 30 5.56 -6.48 -10.42
N PRO A 31 5.34 -6.77 -9.13
CA PRO A 31 5.89 -7.95 -8.48
C PRO A 31 5.38 -9.26 -9.10
N ASP A 32 6.23 -10.31 -9.14
CA ASP A 32 5.84 -11.63 -9.66
C ASP A 32 4.85 -12.38 -8.75
N GLU A 33 4.93 -12.13 -7.44
CA GLU A 33 4.15 -12.82 -6.41
C GLU A 33 3.18 -11.86 -5.73
N GLU A 34 1.91 -12.26 -5.62
CA GLU A 34 0.86 -11.45 -4.99
C GLU A 34 1.08 -11.24 -3.50
N ARG A 35 1.36 -12.32 -2.76
CA ARG A 35 1.43 -12.28 -1.30
C ARG A 35 2.52 -11.33 -0.76
N PRO A 36 3.77 -11.33 -1.28
CA PRO A 36 4.77 -10.37 -0.87
C PRO A 36 4.75 -9.08 -1.69
N SER A 37 3.76 -8.86 -2.57
CA SER A 37 3.77 -7.74 -3.54
C SER A 37 3.93 -6.38 -2.87
N LEU A 38 3.28 -6.17 -1.72
CA LEU A 38 3.43 -4.94 -0.93
C LEU A 38 4.89 -4.71 -0.50
N PHE A 39 5.53 -5.72 0.09
CA PHE A 39 6.93 -5.57 0.50
C PHE A 39 7.85 -5.41 -0.70
N SER A 40 7.64 -6.16 -1.78
CA SER A 40 8.39 -5.99 -3.04
C SER A 40 8.28 -4.55 -3.57
N CYS A 41 7.09 -3.95 -3.47
CA CYS A 41 6.85 -2.56 -3.86
C CYS A 41 7.56 -1.56 -2.95
N LEU A 42 7.50 -1.76 -1.62
CA LEU A 42 8.11 -0.85 -0.65
C LEU A 42 9.63 -0.88 -0.68
N ILE A 43 10.25 -2.04 -0.93
CA ILE A 43 11.71 -2.18 -1.04
C ILE A 43 12.27 -1.77 -2.40
N HIS A 44 11.40 -1.59 -3.40
CA HIS A 44 11.83 -1.30 -4.76
C HIS A 44 12.68 -0.02 -4.80
N GLY A 45 13.93 -0.14 -5.25
CA GLY A 45 14.89 0.96 -5.33
C GLY A 45 15.67 1.28 -4.05
N LEU A 46 15.44 0.59 -2.93
CA LEU A 46 16.18 0.83 -1.67
C LEU A 46 17.53 0.11 -1.57
N GLY A 47 17.76 -0.90 -2.40
CA GLY A 47 18.96 -1.75 -2.31
C GLY A 47 19.00 -2.67 -1.08
N THR A 48 17.92 -2.73 -0.31
CA THR A 48 17.77 -3.58 0.88
C THR A 48 17.15 -4.93 0.52
N GLY A 49 17.63 -6.00 1.15
CA GLY A 49 17.01 -7.33 1.02
C GLY A 49 15.68 -7.41 1.76
N ARG A 50 14.71 -8.16 1.22
CA ARG A 50 13.35 -8.28 1.76
C ARG A 50 13.33 -8.66 3.26
N ASP A 51 14.11 -9.67 3.66
CA ASP A 51 14.09 -10.16 5.04
C ASP A 51 14.64 -9.11 6.03
N VAL A 52 15.64 -8.33 5.61
CA VAL A 52 16.18 -7.21 6.40
C VAL A 52 15.14 -6.12 6.55
N PHE A 53 14.49 -5.75 5.45
CA PHE A 53 13.43 -4.74 5.47
C PHE A 53 12.28 -5.13 6.40
N ILE A 54 11.79 -6.38 6.32
CA ILE A 54 10.68 -6.85 7.15
C ILE A 54 11.09 -6.88 8.63
N ALA A 55 12.33 -7.30 8.94
CA ALA A 55 12.84 -7.28 10.30
C ALA A 55 12.87 -5.85 10.87
N ASP A 56 13.48 -4.91 10.15
CA ASP A 56 13.57 -3.50 10.55
C ASP A 56 12.17 -2.88 10.74
N LEU A 57 11.25 -3.14 9.81
CA LEU A 57 9.89 -2.64 9.87
C LEU A 57 9.13 -3.17 11.09
N THR A 58 9.18 -4.48 11.33
CA THR A 58 8.46 -5.10 12.45
C THR A 58 9.08 -4.75 13.81
N ASP A 59 10.40 -4.58 13.90
CA ASP A 59 11.05 -4.02 15.09
C ASP A 59 10.57 -2.59 15.35
N TYR A 60 10.50 -1.77 14.30
CA TYR A 60 9.98 -0.40 14.41
C TYR A 60 8.50 -0.37 14.81
N MET A 61 7.66 -1.22 14.22
CA MET A 61 6.24 -1.36 14.58
C MET A 61 6.03 -1.68 16.06
N ALA A 62 6.89 -2.51 16.66
CA ALA A 62 6.84 -2.80 18.09
C ALA A 62 7.12 -1.58 18.98
N THR A 63 7.74 -0.53 18.44
CA THR A 63 8.08 0.71 19.17
C THR A 63 7.14 1.88 18.88
N LEU A 64 6.25 1.74 17.88
CA LEU A 64 5.31 2.79 17.49
C LEU A 64 4.13 2.84 18.47
N GLU A 65 4.04 3.93 19.25
CA GLU A 65 2.94 4.15 20.20
C GLU A 65 1.55 4.10 19.53
N ASP A 66 1.43 4.60 18.31
CA ASP A 66 0.17 4.58 17.55
C ASP A 66 -0.33 3.17 17.22
N LEU A 67 0.54 2.17 17.28
CA LEU A 67 0.21 0.76 17.02
C LEU A 67 0.01 -0.03 18.31
N GLU A 68 0.12 0.59 19.48
CA GLU A 68 -0.09 -0.06 20.77
C GLU A 68 -1.51 -0.66 20.84
N GLY A 69 -1.59 -1.97 21.12
CA GLY A 69 -2.84 -2.71 21.19
C GLY A 69 -3.45 -3.10 19.83
N LEU A 70 -2.86 -2.64 18.72
CA LEU A 70 -3.20 -3.10 17.36
C LEU A 70 -2.28 -4.23 16.88
N VAL A 71 -1.01 -4.18 17.28
CA VAL A 71 -0.01 -5.20 16.98
C VAL A 71 0.44 -5.90 18.25
N ASP A 72 0.68 -7.20 18.17
CA ASP A 72 1.30 -7.99 19.22
C ASP A 72 2.48 -8.80 18.67
N GLY A 73 3.21 -9.46 19.57
CA GLY A 73 4.38 -10.25 19.18
C GLY A 73 4.04 -11.39 18.21
N THR A 74 2.82 -11.96 18.27
CA THR A 74 2.40 -13.04 17.37
C THR A 74 2.15 -12.50 15.96
N TYR A 75 1.47 -11.35 15.86
CA TYR A 75 1.25 -10.68 14.59
C TYR A 75 2.57 -10.33 13.90
N LEU A 76 3.51 -9.72 14.62
CA LEU A 76 4.81 -9.33 14.09
C LEU A 76 5.63 -10.56 13.64
N ASP A 77 5.58 -11.65 14.41
CA ASP A 77 6.25 -12.91 14.04
C ASP A 77 5.63 -13.53 12.78
N ASN A 78 4.31 -13.50 12.65
CA ASN A 78 3.62 -13.98 11.44
C ASN A 78 3.97 -13.14 10.22
N ILE A 79 4.10 -11.82 10.35
CA ILE A 79 4.54 -10.94 9.26
C ILE A 79 5.99 -11.28 8.85
N ARG A 80 6.89 -11.47 9.81
CA ARG A 80 8.30 -11.86 9.56
C ARG A 80 8.43 -13.17 8.78
N HIS A 81 7.58 -14.14 9.09
CA HIS A 81 7.62 -15.47 8.48
C HIS A 81 6.72 -15.59 7.24
N GLY A 82 6.04 -14.51 6.82
CA GLY A 82 5.13 -14.52 5.68
C GLY A 82 3.86 -15.35 5.90
N GLU A 83 3.48 -15.54 7.17
CA GLU A 83 2.27 -16.26 7.59
C GLU A 83 1.05 -15.33 7.65
N ALA A 84 1.26 -14.03 7.87
CA ALA A 84 0.26 -12.98 7.76
C ALA A 84 0.45 -12.14 6.50
N ASP A 85 -0.65 -11.68 5.91
CA ASP A 85 -0.61 -10.78 4.75
C ASP A 85 -0.41 -9.33 5.22
N PRO A 86 0.55 -8.60 4.66
CA PRO A 86 0.79 -7.21 5.03
C PRO A 86 -0.28 -6.30 4.42
N GLY A 87 -0.51 -5.15 5.05
CA GLY A 87 -1.53 -4.20 4.60
C GLY A 87 -1.39 -2.83 5.26
N GLU A 88 -2.48 -2.35 5.84
CA GLU A 88 -2.59 -0.96 6.31
C GLU A 88 -1.62 -0.63 7.45
N LEU A 89 -1.34 -1.57 8.35
CA LEU A 89 -0.42 -1.37 9.47
C LEU A 89 1.03 -1.26 8.98
N GLU A 90 1.44 -2.12 8.05
CA GLU A 90 2.75 -2.07 7.42
C GLU A 90 2.93 -0.81 6.57
N LEU A 91 1.88 -0.38 5.85
CA LEU A 91 1.89 0.88 5.09
C LEU A 91 2.05 2.09 6.01
N TYR A 92 1.29 2.13 7.11
CA TYR A 92 1.42 3.18 8.12
C TYR A 92 2.84 3.22 8.70
N ALA A 93 3.32 2.08 9.19
CA ALA A 93 4.64 1.99 9.79
C ALA A 93 5.76 2.32 8.80
N SER A 94 5.65 1.89 7.54
CA SER A 94 6.62 2.20 6.49
C SER A 94 6.66 3.69 6.18
N SER A 95 5.50 4.37 6.18
CA SER A 95 5.44 5.83 5.98
C SER A 95 6.24 6.57 7.06
N LYS A 96 6.13 6.13 8.32
CA LYS A 96 6.82 6.74 9.46
C LYS A 96 8.30 6.36 9.50
N LEU A 97 8.64 5.08 9.30
CA LEU A 97 10.01 4.57 9.34
C LEU A 97 10.91 5.28 8.33
N HIS A 98 10.39 5.55 7.14
CA HIS A 98 11.17 6.13 6.06
C HIS A 98 10.89 7.61 5.81
N ASN A 99 10.02 8.24 6.60
CA ASN A 99 9.59 9.62 6.39
C ASN A 99 9.01 9.86 4.97
N TRP A 100 8.12 9.00 4.50
CA TRP A 100 7.49 9.11 3.17
C TRP A 100 6.00 9.36 3.27
N ASN A 101 5.47 10.08 2.28
CA ASN A 101 4.05 9.95 1.97
C ASN A 101 3.85 8.70 1.12
N ILE A 102 2.91 7.84 1.51
CA ILE A 102 2.52 6.67 0.71
C ILE A 102 1.09 6.85 0.25
N GLU A 103 0.89 7.06 -1.05
CA GLU A 103 -0.41 7.14 -1.70
C GLU A 103 -0.79 5.77 -2.23
N VAL A 104 -1.95 5.24 -1.83
CA VAL A 104 -2.48 3.95 -2.29
C VAL A 104 -3.78 4.18 -3.05
N ARG A 105 -3.79 3.79 -4.33
CA ARG A 105 -4.97 3.83 -5.21
C ARG A 105 -5.49 2.43 -5.42
N THR A 106 -6.68 2.14 -4.91
CA THR A 106 -7.35 0.86 -5.14
C THR A 106 -8.10 0.90 -6.46
N VAL A 107 -7.88 -0.09 -7.31
CA VAL A 107 -8.53 -0.22 -8.62
C VAL A 107 -9.40 -1.46 -8.68
N ASN A 108 -10.55 -1.34 -9.34
CA ASN A 108 -11.42 -2.48 -9.63
C ASN A 108 -10.94 -3.28 -10.85
N ALA A 109 -11.69 -4.31 -11.24
CA ALA A 109 -11.38 -5.17 -12.39
C ALA A 109 -11.33 -4.42 -13.75
N ASP A 110 -11.97 -3.25 -13.83
CA ASP A 110 -11.97 -2.38 -15.01
C ASP A 110 -10.89 -1.29 -14.94
N CYS A 111 -9.90 -1.44 -14.04
CA CYS A 111 -8.87 -0.46 -13.72
C CYS A 111 -9.41 0.92 -13.32
N LYS A 112 -10.63 1.02 -12.81
CA LYS A 112 -11.19 2.27 -12.29
C LYS A 112 -10.77 2.43 -10.84
N VAL A 113 -10.21 3.60 -10.51
CA VAL A 113 -9.84 3.95 -9.13
C VAL A 113 -11.11 4.08 -8.31
N VAL A 114 -11.28 3.21 -7.32
CA VAL A 114 -12.44 3.19 -6.43
C VAL A 114 -12.15 3.84 -5.08
N SER A 115 -10.88 3.96 -4.70
CA SER A 115 -10.45 4.68 -3.50
C SER A 115 -9.00 5.14 -3.61
N THR A 116 -8.71 6.25 -2.95
CA THR A 116 -7.34 6.75 -2.73
C THR A 116 -7.16 7.03 -1.26
N PHE A 117 -6.12 6.46 -0.67
CA PHE A 117 -5.72 6.73 0.71
C PHE A 117 -4.27 7.21 0.74
N ILE A 118 -3.95 8.10 1.68
CA ILE A 118 -2.58 8.62 1.82
C ILE A 118 -2.14 8.48 3.28
N TYR A 119 -1.08 7.72 3.50
CA TYR A 119 -0.34 7.70 4.75
C TYR A 119 0.64 8.85 4.72
N SER A 120 0.36 9.92 5.48
CA SER A 120 1.15 11.15 5.45
C SER A 120 2.11 11.29 6.65
N VAL A 121 3.22 11.97 6.37
CA VAL A 121 4.16 12.47 7.38
C VAL A 121 4.33 13.97 7.23
N GLU A 122 4.82 14.63 8.27
CA GLU A 122 5.22 16.03 8.21
C GLU A 122 6.54 16.12 7.44
N GLU A 123 6.61 16.97 6.41
CA GLU A 123 7.81 17.18 5.58
C GLU A 123 8.41 15.88 5.00
N PRO A 124 7.69 15.19 4.08
CA PRO A 124 8.13 13.90 3.54
C PRO A 124 9.36 14.01 2.65
N ASP A 125 10.26 13.02 2.75
CA ASP A 125 11.44 12.91 1.89
C ASP A 125 11.06 12.57 0.43
N LYS A 126 9.99 11.80 0.23
CA LYS A 126 9.40 11.48 -1.07
C LYS A 126 7.93 11.05 -0.98
N VAL A 127 7.30 10.87 -2.15
CA VAL A 127 5.94 10.33 -2.29
C VAL A 127 6.01 9.01 -3.04
N VAL A 128 5.64 7.91 -2.37
CA VAL A 128 5.51 6.58 -2.99
C VAL A 128 4.09 6.41 -3.49
N GLN A 129 3.92 6.11 -4.78
CA GLN A 129 2.60 5.88 -5.38
C GLN A 129 2.39 4.38 -5.61
N LEU A 130 1.42 3.82 -4.89
CA LEU A 130 0.99 2.43 -5.00
C LEU A 130 -0.37 2.35 -5.69
N ALA A 131 -0.53 1.31 -6.50
CA ALA A 131 -1.82 0.86 -6.99
C ALA A 131 -2.08 -0.53 -6.41
N CYS A 132 -3.30 -0.81 -5.97
CA CYS A 132 -3.66 -2.15 -5.51
C CYS A 132 -4.97 -2.64 -6.13
N SER A 133 -5.04 -3.95 -6.36
CA SER A 133 -6.28 -4.65 -6.71
C SER A 133 -6.35 -5.94 -5.91
N GLY A 134 -7.31 -6.02 -4.99
CA GLY A 134 -7.29 -7.07 -3.96
C GLY A 134 -6.03 -6.97 -3.10
N SER A 135 -5.33 -8.09 -2.91
CA SER A 135 -4.06 -8.20 -2.18
C SER A 135 -2.82 -7.89 -3.02
N PHE A 136 -2.96 -7.66 -4.33
CA PHE A 136 -1.83 -7.36 -5.21
C PHE A 136 -1.51 -5.87 -5.23
N PHE A 137 -0.23 -5.53 -5.07
CA PHE A 137 0.29 -4.17 -5.14
C PHE A 137 1.26 -4.00 -6.31
N ALA A 138 1.21 -2.82 -6.93
CA ALA A 138 2.19 -2.29 -7.86
C ALA A 138 2.68 -0.94 -7.37
N VAL A 139 3.94 -0.60 -7.63
CA VAL A 139 4.51 0.72 -7.30
C VAL A 139 4.91 1.43 -8.57
N LYS A 140 4.60 2.72 -8.63
CA LYS A 140 5.05 3.55 -9.74
C LYS A 140 6.57 3.70 -9.66
N VAL A 141 7.25 3.47 -10.77
CA VAL A 141 8.69 3.69 -10.86
C VAL A 141 8.91 5.20 -10.83
N ASP A 142 9.39 5.70 -9.69
CA ASP A 142 9.93 7.05 -9.64
C ASP A 142 11.12 7.08 -10.60
N GLY A 143 11.12 8.01 -11.55
CA GLY A 143 12.10 8.12 -12.65
C GLY A 143 13.56 8.32 -12.24
N TYR A 144 13.89 8.10 -10.97
CA TYR A 144 15.24 7.96 -10.44
C TYR A 144 15.58 6.47 -10.29
N LEU A 145 15.72 5.78 -11.43
CA LEU A 145 16.79 4.80 -11.51
C LEU A 145 18.10 5.61 -11.49
N LEU A 146 18.83 5.51 -10.38
CA LEU A 146 20.20 6.01 -10.23
C LEU A 146 21.08 5.60 -11.42
#